data_AF-A0A4C1YHE4-F1
#
_entry.id   AF-A0A4C1YHE4-F1
#
_cell.length_a   1.000
_cell.length_b   1.000
_cell.length_c   1.000
_cell.angle_alpha   90.00
_cell.angle_beta   90.00
_cell.angle_gamma   90.00
#
_symmetry.space_group_name_H-M   'P 1'
#
loop_
_entity.id
_entity.type
_entity.pdbx_description
1 polymer ?
#
loop_
_entity_poly.entity_id
_entity_poly.type
_entity_poly.pdbx_seq_one_letter_code
_entity_poly.pdbx_strand_id
1 'polypeptide(L)'
;MQGYPNPGEYTDRFKQEIHYITSKKGNKLLVYEQYTYAKNCSSRTRITWTCSSRCSRRCNAQVALTSDGELLILNGEHSHPPPVFYVNDRGAYVRISDKRLSMNRVFEDETIYDDFEHSKC
;
A
#
# COMPACT_ATOMS: atom_id res chain seq x y z
N MET A 1 -14.51 10.99 -39.40
CA MET A 1 -15.21 9.86 -38.77
C MET A 1 -14.17 9.03 -38.02
N GLN A 2 -14.05 9.23 -36.71
CA GLN A 2 -13.10 8.47 -35.87
C GLN A 2 -13.76 7.14 -35.49
N GLY A 3 -13.12 6.03 -35.87
CA GLY A 3 -13.60 4.67 -35.58
C GLY A 3 -13.57 4.40 -34.08
N TYR A 4 -14.69 3.94 -33.53
CA TYR A 4 -14.74 3.42 -32.18
C TYR A 4 -14.13 2.00 -32.17
N PRO A 5 -13.28 1.65 -31.19
CA PRO A 5 -12.72 0.31 -31.10
C PRO A 5 -13.83 -0.73 -30.83
N ASN A 6 -13.64 -1.92 -31.41
CA ASN A 6 -14.59 -3.04 -31.38
C ASN A 6 -14.83 -3.51 -29.92
N PRO A 7 -16.05 -3.96 -29.53
CA PRO A 7 -16.38 -4.37 -28.14
C PRO A 7 -15.65 -5.60 -27.58
N GLY A 8 -14.63 -6.12 -28.28
CA GLY A 8 -13.81 -7.26 -27.86
C GLY A 8 -12.31 -6.99 -27.74
N GLU A 9 -11.84 -5.78 -28.07
CA GLU A 9 -10.41 -5.41 -28.04
C GLU A 9 -10.05 -4.42 -26.92
N TYR A 10 -10.74 -4.53 -25.76
CA TYR A 10 -10.42 -3.73 -24.57
C TYR A 10 -9.67 -4.51 -23.48
N THR A 11 -9.49 -5.83 -23.63
CA THR A 11 -9.02 -6.69 -22.53
C THR A 11 -7.50 -6.87 -22.55
N ASP A 12 -6.70 -5.81 -22.32
CA ASP A 12 -5.27 -6.01 -21.98
C ASP A 12 -4.59 -4.86 -21.23
N ARG A 13 -5.26 -3.70 -21.02
CA ARG A 13 -4.54 -2.50 -20.52
C ARG A 13 -4.41 -2.36 -19.00
N PHE A 14 -4.93 -3.29 -18.20
CA PHE A 14 -4.83 -3.23 -16.74
C PHE A 14 -4.36 -4.57 -16.16
N LYS A 15 -3.18 -5.00 -16.59
CA LYS A 15 -2.48 -6.08 -15.91
C LYS A 15 -2.11 -5.59 -14.50
N GLN A 16 -2.67 -6.22 -13.47
CA GLN A 16 -2.38 -5.86 -12.08
C GLN A 16 -0.89 -6.11 -11.79
N GLU A 17 -0.14 -5.04 -11.53
CA GLU A 17 1.28 -5.14 -11.17
C GLU A 17 1.42 -5.64 -9.73
N ILE A 18 2.03 -6.81 -9.60
CA ILE A 18 2.35 -7.42 -8.32
C ILE A 18 3.86 -7.58 -8.19
N HIS A 19 4.39 -7.26 -7.01
CA HIS A 19 5.80 -7.48 -6.69
C HIS A 19 5.93 -8.39 -5.48
N TYR A 20 7.08 -9.08 -5.37
CA TYR A 20 7.41 -9.87 -4.21
C TYR A 20 8.60 -9.26 -3.49
N ILE A 21 8.49 -9.15 -2.18
CA ILE A 21 9.59 -8.72 -1.33
C ILE A 21 9.85 -9.75 -0.24
N THR A 22 11.07 -9.78 0.26
CA THR A 22 11.46 -10.64 1.37
C THR A 22 11.54 -9.80 2.64
N SER A 23 10.77 -10.17 3.66
CA SER A 23 10.86 -9.57 4.99
C SER A 23 12.22 -9.83 5.64
N LYS A 24 12.61 -9.02 6.63
CA LYS A 24 13.84 -9.24 7.43
C LYS A 24 13.92 -10.64 8.05
N LYS A 25 12.77 -11.27 8.30
CA LYS A 25 12.67 -12.64 8.85
C LYS A 25 12.70 -13.74 7.77
N GLY A 26 12.93 -13.39 6.51
CA GLY A 26 12.95 -14.33 5.37
C GLY A 26 11.58 -14.63 4.76
N ASN A 27 10.48 -14.12 5.31
CA ASN A 27 9.14 -14.38 4.79
C ASN A 27 8.88 -13.61 3.48
N LYS A 28 8.38 -14.30 2.46
CA LYS A 28 7.92 -13.68 1.22
C LYS A 28 6.61 -12.91 1.45
N LEU A 29 6.57 -11.66 1.01
CA LEU A 29 5.40 -10.79 1.04
C LEU A 29 5.03 -10.42 -0.39
N LEU A 30 3.72 -10.31 -0.63
CA LEU A 30 3.14 -9.79 -1.87
C LEU A 30 2.94 -8.28 -1.72
N VAL A 31 3.37 -7.50 -2.70
CA VAL A 31 3.14 -6.06 -2.79
C VAL A 31 2.12 -5.81 -3.89
N TYR A 32 1.03 -5.12 -3.55
CA TYR A 32 -0.02 -4.72 -4.46
C TYR A 32 -0.61 -3.39 -3.99
N GLU A 33 -0.83 -2.45 -4.90
CA GLU A 33 -1.37 -1.10 -4.61
C GLU A 33 -0.68 -0.41 -3.41
N GLN A 34 0.65 -0.50 -3.33
CA GLN A 34 1.48 0.09 -2.25
C GLN A 34 1.29 -0.57 -0.86
N TYR A 35 0.47 -1.62 -0.75
CA TYR A 35 0.30 -2.39 0.48
C TYR A 35 1.05 -3.72 0.40
N THR A 36 1.40 -4.24 1.57
CA THR A 36 2.08 -5.53 1.70
C THR A 36 1.19 -6.57 2.35
N TYR A 37 1.14 -7.75 1.75
CA TYR A 37 0.33 -8.87 2.16
C TYR A 37 1.22 -10.08 2.50
N ALA A 38 0.90 -10.77 3.58
CA ALA A 38 1.53 -12.01 3.99
C ALA A 38 0.70 -13.20 3.54
N LYS A 39 1.36 -14.29 3.15
CA LYS A 39 0.68 -15.54 2.78
C LYS A 39 -0.09 -16.06 3.98
N ASN A 40 -1.40 -16.29 3.81
CA ASN A 40 -2.27 -16.79 4.87
C ASN A 40 -2.59 -18.28 4.65
N CYS A 41 -3.21 -18.61 3.52
CA CYS A 41 -3.60 -19.97 3.19
C CYS A 41 -3.31 -20.25 1.72
N SER A 42 -2.98 -21.49 1.39
CA SER A 42 -2.89 -21.94 0.00
C SER A 42 -3.88 -23.07 -0.24
N SER A 43 -4.65 -22.94 -1.29
CA SER A 43 -5.54 -23.97 -1.84
C SER A 43 -4.98 -24.47 -3.18
N ARG A 44 -5.61 -25.49 -3.76
CA ARG A 44 -5.19 -26.03 -5.08
C ARG A 44 -5.31 -25.00 -6.21
N THR A 45 -6.25 -24.06 -6.10
CA THR A 45 -6.60 -23.10 -7.16
C THR A 45 -6.11 -21.68 -6.90
N ARG A 46 -5.79 -21.33 -5.65
CA ARG A 46 -5.39 -19.98 -5.28
C ARG A 46 -4.61 -19.92 -3.97
N ILE A 47 -3.82 -18.87 -3.82
CA ILE A 47 -3.14 -18.52 -2.58
C ILE A 47 -3.77 -17.25 -2.04
N THR A 48 -4.26 -17.31 -0.82
CA THR A 48 -4.85 -16.16 -0.12
C THR A 48 -3.78 -15.44 0.69
N TRP A 49 -3.73 -14.12 0.53
CA TRP A 49 -2.80 -13.22 1.18
C TRP A 49 -3.57 -12.18 2.01
N THR A 50 -3.18 -11.99 3.27
CA THR A 50 -3.80 -11.02 4.19
C THR A 50 -2.86 -9.85 4.41
N CYS A 51 -3.40 -8.66 4.67
CA CYS A 51 -2.56 -7.50 4.94
C CYS A 51 -1.55 -7.80 6.06
N SER A 52 -0.28 -7.51 5.83
CA SER A 52 0.81 -7.74 6.79
C SER A 52 0.65 -6.96 8.10
N SER A 53 -0.16 -5.90 8.09
CA SER A 53 -0.53 -5.11 9.27
C SER A 53 -1.81 -5.62 9.95
N ARG A 54 -2.33 -6.79 9.58
CA ARG A 54 -3.55 -7.37 10.17
C ARG A 54 -3.51 -7.41 11.70
N CYS A 55 -2.46 -7.97 12.29
CA CYS A 55 -2.36 -8.04 13.75
C CYS A 55 -2.04 -6.68 14.39
N SER A 56 -1.19 -5.85 13.77
CA SER A 56 -0.70 -4.60 14.36
C SER A 56 -1.62 -3.39 14.21
N ARG A 57 -2.43 -3.35 13.14
CA ARG A 57 -3.34 -2.24 12.79
C ARG A 57 -4.80 -2.71 12.64
N ARG A 58 -5.09 -3.96 13.02
CA ARG A 58 -6.42 -4.58 12.89
C ARG A 58 -6.98 -4.50 11.46
N CYS A 59 -6.11 -4.56 10.46
CA CYS A 59 -6.49 -4.45 9.06
C CYS A 59 -7.14 -5.75 8.55
N ASN A 60 -8.28 -5.63 7.86
CA ASN A 60 -9.04 -6.75 7.30
C ASN A 60 -8.80 -6.95 5.79
N ALA A 61 -7.96 -6.14 5.15
CA ALA A 61 -7.68 -6.26 3.72
C ALA A 61 -7.07 -7.62 3.37
N GLN A 62 -7.53 -8.18 2.25
CA GLN A 62 -7.23 -9.53 1.80
C GLN A 62 -7.30 -9.63 0.28
N VAL A 63 -6.35 -10.34 -0.31
CA VAL A 63 -6.31 -10.64 -1.74
C VAL A 63 -6.05 -12.12 -1.95
N ALA A 64 -6.38 -12.65 -3.13
CA ALA A 64 -6.05 -14.01 -3.52
C ALA A 64 -5.38 -13.98 -4.90
N LEU A 65 -4.30 -14.74 -5.04
CA LEU A 65 -3.62 -14.94 -6.31
C LEU A 65 -4.00 -16.31 -6.86
N THR A 66 -4.61 -16.38 -8.03
CA THR A 66 -4.98 -17.64 -8.69
C THR A 66 -3.75 -18.35 -9.25
N SER A 67 -3.88 -19.65 -9.55
CA SER A 67 -2.86 -20.42 -10.28
C SER A 67 -2.52 -19.81 -11.64
N ASP A 68 -3.49 -19.14 -12.26
CA ASP A 68 -3.40 -18.50 -13.57
C ASP A 68 -2.71 -17.13 -13.52
N GLY A 69 -2.34 -16.67 -12.31
CA GLY A 69 -1.63 -15.42 -12.09
C GLY A 69 -2.53 -14.20 -11.94
N GLU A 70 -3.85 -14.39 -11.80
CA GLU A 70 -4.82 -13.31 -11.61
C GLU A 70 -4.95 -12.93 -10.13
N LEU A 71 -5.00 -11.63 -9.85
CA LEU A 71 -5.15 -11.13 -8.49
C LEU A 71 -6.61 -10.74 -8.20
N LEU A 72 -7.24 -11.51 -7.32
CA LEU A 72 -8.60 -11.27 -6.85
C LEU A 72 -8.56 -10.47 -5.54
N ILE A 73 -9.21 -9.30 -5.53
CA ILE A 73 -9.38 -8.51 -4.31
C ILE A 73 -10.55 -9.11 -3.53
N LEU A 74 -10.27 -9.71 -2.36
CA LEU A 74 -11.31 -10.24 -1.48
C LEU A 74 -11.84 -9.16 -0.53
N ASN A 75 -10.95 -8.31 -0.02
CA ASN A 75 -11.25 -7.10 0.72
C ASN A 75 -10.17 -6.05 0.45
N GLY A 76 -10.55 -4.92 -0.14
CA GLY A 76 -9.65 -3.81 -0.48
C GLY A 76 -9.54 -2.73 0.61
N GLU A 77 -10.32 -2.80 1.67
CA GLU A 77 -10.38 -1.74 2.68
C GLU A 77 -9.23 -1.85 3.70
N HIS A 78 -8.38 -0.84 3.72
CA HIS A 78 -7.29 -0.73 4.70
C HIS A 78 -7.63 0.29 5.79
N SER A 79 -7.42 -0.12 7.04
CA SER A 79 -7.60 0.73 8.23
C SER A 79 -6.36 1.56 8.59
N HIS A 80 -5.39 1.67 7.69
CA HIS A 80 -4.12 2.34 7.91
C HIS A 80 -3.51 2.83 6.59
N PRO A 81 -2.62 3.84 6.62
CA PRO A 81 -1.91 4.28 5.42
C PRO A 81 -0.93 3.22 4.90
N PRO A 82 -0.55 3.29 3.62
CA PRO A 82 0.46 2.41 3.04
C PRO A 82 1.79 2.46 3.79
N PRO A 83 2.48 1.32 3.98
CA PRO A 83 3.82 1.30 4.54
C PRO A 83 4.85 1.89 3.59
N VAL A 84 5.79 2.67 4.11
CA VAL A 84 6.93 3.21 3.33
C VAL A 84 8.08 2.21 3.37
N PHE A 85 8.73 2.00 2.22
CA PHE A 85 9.91 1.13 2.08
C PHE A 85 11.06 1.89 1.43
N TYR A 86 12.29 1.48 1.73
CA TYR A 86 13.48 1.82 0.95
C TYR A 86 14.24 0.54 0.56
N VAL A 87 15.00 0.61 -0.51
CA VAL A 87 15.90 -0.47 -0.94
C VAL A 87 17.28 -0.20 -0.36
N ASN A 88 17.87 -1.17 0.34
CA ASN A 88 19.24 -1.03 0.84
C ASN A 88 20.29 -1.34 -0.26
N ASP A 89 21.57 -1.17 0.07
CA ASP A 89 22.72 -1.48 -0.81
C ASP A 89 22.72 -2.92 -1.35
N ARG A 90 22.03 -3.84 -0.68
CA ARG A 90 21.92 -5.26 -1.05
C ARG A 90 20.69 -5.57 -1.88
N GLY A 91 19.91 -4.56 -2.28
CA GLY A 91 18.66 -4.75 -3.03
C GLY A 91 17.49 -5.26 -2.19
N ALA A 92 17.59 -5.26 -0.86
CA ALA A 92 16.52 -5.71 0.04
C ALA A 92 15.57 -4.57 0.40
N TYR A 93 14.26 -4.85 0.34
CA TYR A 93 13.21 -3.91 0.73
C TYR A 93 13.05 -3.85 2.25
N VAL A 94 13.35 -2.69 2.83
CA VAL A 94 13.29 -2.45 4.27
C VAL A 94 12.14 -1.51 4.59
N ARG A 95 11.20 -1.98 5.41
CA ARG A 95 10.08 -1.15 5.90
C ARG A 95 10.60 -0.06 6.84
N ILE A 96 10.26 1.19 6.54
CA ILE A 96 10.49 2.32 7.43
C ILE A 96 9.41 2.29 8.49
N SER A 97 9.81 2.03 9.73
CA SER A 97 8.92 2.13 10.88
C SER A 97 8.76 3.58 11.32
N ASP A 98 7.55 3.93 11.74
CA ASP A 98 7.11 5.24 12.26
C ASP A 98 8.08 5.89 13.28
N LYS A 99 8.80 5.09 14.07
CA LYS A 99 9.78 5.56 15.08
C LYS A 99 10.90 6.47 14.56
N ARG A 100 11.15 6.52 13.24
CA ARG A 100 12.15 7.40 12.62
C ARG A 100 11.56 8.65 11.96
N LEU A 101 10.25 8.67 11.71
CA LEU A 101 9.55 9.85 11.17
C LEU A 101 9.17 10.84 12.28
N SER A 102 9.18 10.40 13.54
CA SER A 102 8.92 11.24 14.71
C SER A 102 10.10 12.12 15.16
N MET A 103 11.27 12.06 14.51
CA MET A 103 12.42 12.93 14.84
C MET A 103 12.57 14.14 13.91
N ASN A 104 11.72 14.31 12.90
CA ASN A 104 11.74 15.48 12.02
C ASN A 104 10.36 16.17 11.98
N ARG A 105 9.89 16.62 13.13
CA ARG A 105 8.79 17.61 13.21
C ARG A 105 9.06 18.59 14.33
N VAL A 106 10.14 19.36 14.19
CA VAL A 106 10.33 20.61 14.93
C VAL A 106 10.77 21.66 13.91
N PHE A 107 10.07 22.81 13.95
CA PHE A 107 10.33 24.10 13.26
C PHE A 107 9.93 24.16 11.76
N GLU A 108 9.15 25.12 11.23
CA GLU A 108 8.65 26.43 11.68
C GLU A 108 7.22 26.65 11.12
N ASP A 109 6.29 27.17 11.94
CA ASP A 109 5.52 28.37 11.60
C ASP A 109 4.89 28.92 12.90
N GLU A 110 5.75 29.47 13.76
CA GLU A 110 5.31 30.51 14.68
C GLU A 110 5.43 31.83 13.93
N THR A 111 4.38 32.20 13.19
CA THR A 111 4.12 33.60 12.90
C THR A 111 2.79 34.00 13.56
N ILE A 112 2.93 34.35 14.84
CA ILE A 112 1.99 35.22 15.54
C ILE A 112 1.93 36.51 14.71
N TYR A 113 0.83 36.73 13.99
CA TYR A 113 0.48 38.06 13.52
C TYR A 113 -0.22 38.79 14.66
N ASP A 114 0.52 39.79 15.15
CA ASP A 114 0.11 40.96 15.91
C ASP A 114 -1.30 41.47 15.55
N ASP A 115 -2.02 41.86 16.61
CA ASP A 115 -2.89 43.03 16.72
C ASP A 115 -3.54 43.63 15.46
N PHE A 116 -4.87 43.55 15.40
CA PHE A 116 -5.66 44.68 14.89
C PHE A 116 -6.67 45.12 15.94
N GLU A 117 -6.21 46.08 16.72
CA GLU A 117 -6.97 47.03 17.53
C GLU A 117 -8.12 47.66 16.71
N HIS A 118 -9.22 47.91 17.41
CA HIS A 118 -10.34 48.81 17.05
C HIS A 118 -11.30 48.39 15.92
N SER A 119 -12.54 48.08 16.31
CA SER A 119 -13.59 49.07 16.05
C SER A 119 -14.77 48.92 17.00
N LYS A 120 -15.12 50.05 17.62
CA LYS A 120 -16.39 50.25 18.34
C LYS A 120 -17.52 50.30 17.32
N CYS A 121 -18.60 49.58 17.62
CA CYS A 121 -19.97 50.12 17.62
C CYS A 121 -20.83 49.25 18.54
#